data_AF-A0A9E7A9R3-F1
#
_entry.id   AF-A0A9E7A9R3-F1
#
_cell.length_a   1.000
_cell.length_b   1.000
_cell.length_c   1.000
_cell.angle_alpha   90.00
_cell.angle_beta   90.00
_cell.angle_gamma   90.00
#
_symmetry.space_group_name_H-M   'P 1'
#
loop_
_entity.id
_entity.type
_entity.pdbx_description
1 polymer ?
#
loop_
_entity_poly.entity_id
_entity_poly.type
_entity_poly.pdbx_seq_one_letter_code
_entity_poly.pdbx_strand_id
1 'polypeptide(L)'
;MAALLLPLAACATGELPPSVRLPPDAIPLAADPMRSAILGSAYTLGQASTPSAKLRAAALVEFMAADYRWGVRWSEYSPTTGLALNAARDEIRQAFGVAPGATPQAVTDGLFGASRALERGNEIYLPPGLFTEPGQALARLNAPPDLPMARNAANLAERELYRVESERTSGGGPGGVGGSGGAHP
;
A
#
# COMPACT_ATOMS: atom_id res chain seq x y z
N MET A 1 7.17 -32.56 -50.51
CA MET A 1 6.47 -31.52 -49.72
C MET A 1 6.84 -31.74 -48.26
N ALA A 2 7.83 -30.99 -47.76
CA ALA A 2 8.29 -31.08 -46.37
C ALA A 2 7.48 -30.08 -45.53
N ALA A 3 6.71 -30.59 -44.58
CA ALA A 3 5.88 -29.80 -43.69
C ALA A 3 6.76 -29.09 -42.64
N LEU A 4 6.75 -27.75 -42.67
CA LEU A 4 7.29 -26.91 -41.60
C LEU A 4 6.43 -27.08 -40.34
N LEU A 5 7.03 -27.61 -39.28
CA LEU A 5 6.50 -27.57 -37.91
C LEU A 5 7.05 -26.31 -37.22
N LEU A 6 6.23 -25.25 -37.16
CA LEU A 6 6.48 -24.10 -36.27
C LEU A 6 6.09 -24.50 -34.83
N PRO A 7 6.99 -24.39 -33.83
CA PRO A 7 6.60 -24.55 -32.44
C PRO A 7 5.85 -23.29 -31.98
N LEU A 8 4.63 -23.47 -31.46
CA LEU A 8 3.89 -22.46 -30.73
C LEU A 8 4.60 -22.17 -29.39
N ALA A 9 5.55 -21.25 -29.38
CA ALA A 9 6.09 -20.64 -28.17
C ALA A 9 5.39 -19.30 -27.92
N ALA A 10 4.11 -19.35 -27.52
CA ALA A 10 3.34 -18.17 -27.13
C ALA A 10 2.43 -18.51 -25.94
N CYS A 11 3.03 -18.96 -24.84
CA CYS A 11 2.32 -19.09 -23.57
C CYS A 11 2.97 -18.19 -22.52
N ALA A 12 2.21 -17.18 -22.11
CA ALA A 12 2.33 -16.43 -20.86
C ALA A 12 3.58 -15.55 -20.65
N THR A 13 3.73 -14.49 -21.44
CA THR A 13 4.42 -13.26 -21.01
C THR A 13 3.49 -12.43 -20.12
N GLY A 14 3.05 -13.00 -19.00
CA GLY A 14 2.45 -12.22 -17.92
C GLY A 14 3.58 -11.63 -17.09
N GLU A 15 3.69 -10.31 -17.01
CA GLU A 15 4.60 -9.65 -16.07
C GLU A 15 4.35 -10.25 -14.67
N LEU A 16 5.38 -10.83 -14.05
CA LEU A 16 5.24 -11.30 -12.67
C LEU A 16 4.85 -10.10 -11.80
N PRO A 17 3.88 -10.27 -10.89
CA PRO A 17 3.44 -9.18 -10.03
C PRO A 17 4.64 -8.67 -9.22
N PRO A 18 4.91 -7.36 -9.21
CA PRO A 18 5.94 -6.82 -8.33
C PRO A 18 5.49 -7.01 -6.88
N SER A 19 5.96 -8.08 -6.22
CA SER A 19 5.72 -8.30 -4.81
C SER A 19 6.63 -7.39 -3.99
N VAL A 20 6.07 -6.52 -3.16
CA VAL A 20 6.84 -5.67 -2.24
C VAL A 20 6.90 -6.34 -0.87
N ARG A 21 8.08 -6.38 -0.28
CA ARG A 21 8.34 -6.87 1.07
C ARG A 21 8.56 -5.67 1.97
N LEU A 22 7.78 -5.57 3.03
CA LEU A 22 8.02 -4.55 4.04
C LEU A 22 9.29 -4.89 4.85
N PRO A 23 10.07 -3.87 5.23
CA PRO A 23 11.17 -4.05 6.19
C PRO A 23 10.70 -4.70 7.51
N PRO A 24 11.53 -5.48 8.21
CA PRO A 24 11.13 -6.22 9.43
C PRO A 24 10.62 -5.34 10.58
N ASP A 25 11.03 -4.07 10.58
CA ASP A 25 10.67 -3.05 11.56
C ASP A 25 9.52 -2.13 11.11
N ALA A 26 8.99 -2.34 9.91
CA ALA A 26 7.90 -1.54 9.36
C ALA A 26 6.58 -1.78 10.12
N ILE A 27 6.36 -2.99 10.62
CA ILE A 27 5.12 -3.43 11.27
C ILE A 27 5.48 -4.48 12.33
N PRO A 28 4.78 -4.54 13.48
CA PRO A 28 4.99 -5.62 14.45
C PRO A 28 4.88 -7.00 13.79
N LEU A 29 5.82 -7.91 14.08
CA LEU A 29 5.96 -9.23 13.43
C LEU A 29 4.72 -10.14 13.52
N ALA A 30 3.80 -9.86 14.44
CA ALA A 30 2.56 -10.62 14.64
C ALA A 30 1.31 -9.98 14.00
N ALA A 31 1.43 -8.80 13.38
CA ALA A 31 0.30 -8.10 12.78
C ALA A 31 0.18 -8.39 11.28
N ASP A 32 -1.05 -8.41 10.75
CA ASP A 32 -1.27 -8.44 9.30
C ASP A 32 -0.64 -7.17 8.68
N PRO A 33 0.38 -7.31 7.82
CA PRO A 33 1.11 -6.18 7.26
C PRO A 33 0.20 -5.21 6.50
N MET A 34 -0.85 -5.72 5.86
CA MET A 34 -1.75 -4.88 5.10
C MET A 34 -2.71 -4.11 5.97
N ARG A 35 -3.31 -4.79 6.95
CA ARG A 35 -4.18 -4.16 7.94
C ARG A 35 -3.44 -3.02 8.64
N SER A 36 -2.21 -3.27 9.08
CA SER A 36 -1.38 -2.26 9.72
C SER A 36 -0.96 -1.14 8.78
N ALA A 37 -0.71 -1.42 7.50
CA ALA A 37 -0.45 -0.38 6.50
C ALA A 37 -1.64 0.56 6.31
N ILE A 38 -2.85 -0.01 6.16
CA ILE A 38 -4.10 0.73 6.00
C ILE A 38 -4.33 1.64 7.22
N LEU A 39 -4.41 1.05 8.41
CA LEU A 39 -4.75 1.79 9.63
C LEU A 39 -3.67 2.82 9.99
N GLY A 40 -2.40 2.46 9.88
CA GLY A 40 -1.28 3.34 10.21
C GLY A 40 -1.18 4.53 9.26
N SER A 41 -1.40 4.32 7.95
CA SER A 41 -1.35 5.41 6.97
C SER A 41 -2.57 6.33 7.04
N ALA A 42 -3.78 5.78 7.20
CA ALA A 42 -5.02 6.57 7.33
C ALA A 42 -4.96 7.51 8.53
N TYR A 43 -4.58 6.96 9.70
CA TYR A 43 -4.37 7.75 10.91
C TYR A 43 -3.30 8.84 10.73
N THR A 44 -2.11 8.47 10.26
CA THR A 44 -0.96 9.38 10.18
C THR A 44 -1.15 10.50 9.18
N LEU A 45 -1.75 10.19 8.03
CA LEU A 45 -1.99 11.18 6.98
C LEU A 45 -3.19 12.07 7.31
N GLY A 46 -4.15 11.60 8.11
CA GLY A 46 -5.36 12.33 8.50
C GLY A 46 -5.15 13.48 9.50
N GLN A 47 -3.98 13.56 10.13
CA GLN A 47 -3.68 14.57 11.17
C GLN A 47 -2.31 15.22 10.99
N ALA A 48 -2.02 16.23 11.81
CA ALA A 48 -0.66 16.77 11.91
C ALA A 48 0.29 15.69 12.46
N SER A 49 1.37 15.44 11.75
CA SER A 49 2.33 14.38 12.05
C SER A 49 3.76 14.83 11.76
N THR A 50 4.73 14.16 12.38
CA THR A 50 6.15 14.47 12.16
C THR A 50 6.56 14.13 10.72
N PRO A 51 7.62 14.78 10.18
CA PRO A 51 8.20 14.41 8.89
C PRO A 51 8.48 12.91 8.76
N SER A 52 9.07 12.29 9.78
CA SER A 52 9.35 10.85 9.78
C SER A 52 8.08 10.00 9.65
N ALA A 53 7.02 10.36 10.37
CA ALA A 53 5.75 9.65 10.32
C ALA A 53 5.07 9.81 8.94
N LYS A 54 5.11 11.01 8.34
CA LYS A 54 4.61 11.25 6.98
C LYS A 54 5.33 10.39 5.95
N LEU A 55 6.66 10.30 6.02
CA LEU A 55 7.45 9.44 5.12
C LEU A 55 7.11 7.96 5.30
N ARG A 56 6.95 7.51 6.56
CA ARG A 56 6.52 6.15 6.86
C ARG A 56 5.15 5.84 6.26
N ALA A 57 4.20 6.74 6.42
CA ALA A 57 2.85 6.60 5.87
C ALA A 57 2.86 6.58 4.34
N ALA A 58 3.65 7.43 3.69
CA ALA A 58 3.85 7.41 2.23
C ALA A 58 4.45 6.06 1.77
N ALA A 59 5.44 5.52 2.49
CA ALA A 59 6.02 4.21 2.18
C ALA A 59 4.99 3.07 2.28
N LEU A 60 4.12 3.12 3.29
CA LEU A 60 3.02 2.17 3.46
C LEU A 60 2.00 2.28 2.32
N VAL A 61 1.66 3.50 1.88
CA VAL A 61 0.76 3.70 0.72
C VAL A 61 1.37 3.18 -0.57
N GLU A 62 2.67 3.41 -0.81
CA GLU A 62 3.39 2.85 -1.96
C GLU A 62 3.38 1.31 -1.96
N PHE A 63 3.54 0.70 -0.78
CA PHE A 63 3.39 -0.74 -0.58
C PHE A 63 1.96 -1.22 -0.88
N MET A 64 0.94 -0.56 -0.33
CA MET A 64 -0.47 -0.89 -0.60
C MET A 64 -0.76 -0.85 -2.10
N ALA A 65 -0.34 0.19 -2.81
CA ALA A 65 -0.52 0.32 -4.24
C ALA A 65 0.23 -0.75 -5.06
N ALA A 66 1.30 -1.34 -4.53
CA ALA A 66 2.03 -2.42 -5.20
C ALA A 66 1.30 -3.75 -5.07
N ASP A 67 0.78 -4.01 -3.87
CA ASP A 67 0.20 -5.30 -3.49
C ASP A 67 -1.28 -5.43 -3.89
N TYR A 68 -2.03 -4.33 -3.89
CA TYR A 68 -3.49 -4.29 -4.08
C TYR A 68 -3.97 -5.04 -5.33
N ARG A 69 -3.22 -4.95 -6.44
CA ARG A 69 -3.65 -5.51 -7.74
C ARG A 69 -3.58 -7.04 -7.81
N TRP A 70 -2.85 -7.68 -6.90
CA TRP A 70 -2.40 -9.07 -7.07
C TRP A 70 -2.86 -10.02 -5.97
N GLY A 71 -3.26 -9.51 -4.81
CA GLY A 71 -3.73 -10.36 -3.72
C GLY A 71 -5.16 -10.83 -3.91
N VAL A 72 -5.40 -12.15 -3.84
CA VAL A 72 -6.76 -12.75 -3.82
C VAL A 72 -7.64 -12.13 -2.74
N ARG A 73 -7.02 -11.73 -1.61
CA ARG A 73 -7.66 -11.02 -0.49
C ARG A 73 -8.32 -9.69 -0.87
N TRP A 74 -7.95 -9.10 -2.01
CA TRP A 74 -8.46 -7.81 -2.49
C TRP A 74 -9.60 -7.94 -3.48
N SER A 75 -9.96 -9.15 -3.88
CA SER A 75 -11.11 -9.38 -4.77
C SER A 75 -12.42 -8.88 -4.17
N GLU A 76 -12.51 -8.82 -2.84
CA GLU A 76 -13.66 -8.30 -2.09
C GLU A 76 -13.67 -6.76 -2.01
N TYR A 77 -12.58 -6.07 -2.36
CA TYR A 77 -12.46 -4.62 -2.23
C TYR A 77 -12.95 -3.90 -3.49
N SER A 78 -13.54 -2.71 -3.30
CA SER A 78 -14.04 -1.90 -4.41
C SER A 78 -12.95 -1.54 -5.44
N PRO A 79 -13.20 -1.66 -6.76
CA PRO A 79 -12.28 -1.19 -7.81
C PRO A 79 -11.85 0.27 -7.67
N THR A 80 -12.70 1.11 -7.07
CA THR A 80 -12.41 2.53 -6.84
C THR A 80 -11.24 2.73 -5.87
N THR A 81 -11.08 1.85 -4.89
CA THR A 81 -9.95 1.89 -3.94
C THR A 81 -8.63 1.64 -4.66
N GLY A 82 -8.60 0.71 -5.61
CA GLY A 82 -7.42 0.45 -6.44
C GLY A 82 -7.02 1.64 -7.32
N LEU A 83 -8.00 2.31 -7.92
CA LEU A 83 -7.75 3.54 -8.70
C LEU A 83 -7.19 4.65 -7.80
N ALA A 84 -7.74 4.82 -6.59
CA ALA A 84 -7.26 5.81 -5.64
C ALA A 84 -5.83 5.52 -5.17
N LEU A 85 -5.48 4.24 -4.92
CA LEU A 85 -4.13 3.83 -4.56
C LEU A 85 -3.11 4.08 -5.68
N ASN A 86 -3.49 3.89 -6.95
CA ASN A 86 -2.62 4.22 -8.08
C ASN A 86 -2.37 5.74 -8.17
N ALA A 87 -3.41 6.56 -8.05
CA ALA A 87 -3.27 8.01 -8.05
C ALA A 87 -2.40 8.49 -6.87
N ALA A 88 -2.57 7.88 -5.68
CA ALA A 88 -1.74 8.15 -4.52
C ALA A 88 -0.26 7.79 -4.74
N ARG A 89 0.04 6.65 -5.38
CA ARG A 89 1.40 6.30 -5.78
C ARG A 89 2.01 7.36 -6.69
N ASP A 90 1.27 7.80 -7.70
CA ASP A 90 1.77 8.80 -8.66
C ASP A 90 2.05 10.14 -7.94
N GLU A 91 1.15 10.56 -7.05
CA GLU A 91 1.35 11.74 -6.19
C GLU A 91 2.62 11.60 -5.33
N ILE A 92 2.81 10.47 -4.63
CA ILE A 92 3.99 10.22 -3.79
C ILE A 92 5.26 10.30 -4.63
N ARG A 93 5.29 9.62 -5.78
CA ARG A 93 6.46 9.59 -6.66
C ARG A 93 6.79 10.96 -7.20
N GLN A 94 5.79 11.72 -7.64
CA GLN A 94 5.97 13.09 -8.12
C GLN A 94 6.41 14.04 -7.00
N ALA A 95 5.76 13.97 -5.84
CA ALA A 95 6.03 14.81 -4.68
C ALA A 95 7.49 14.67 -4.24
N PHE A 96 8.01 13.44 -4.13
CA PHE A 96 9.40 13.22 -3.71
C PHE A 96 10.42 13.22 -4.84
N GLY A 97 10.00 13.38 -6.10
CA GLY A 97 10.91 13.40 -7.25
C GLY A 97 11.53 12.03 -7.56
N VAL A 98 10.77 10.97 -7.33
CA VAL A 98 11.15 9.58 -7.62
C VAL A 98 11.31 9.40 -9.14
N ALA A 99 12.35 8.68 -9.55
CA ALA A 99 12.59 8.38 -10.96
C ALA A 99 11.46 7.51 -11.55
N PRO A 100 11.00 7.75 -12.79
CA PRO A 100 9.89 7.00 -13.39
C PRO A 100 10.11 5.48 -13.45
N GLY A 101 11.36 5.04 -13.60
CA GLY A 101 11.74 3.62 -13.63
C GLY A 101 11.96 2.99 -12.25
N ALA A 102 11.74 3.71 -11.15
CA ALA A 102 11.96 3.18 -9.82
C ALA A 102 10.98 2.04 -9.50
N THR A 103 11.53 0.92 -9.05
CA THR A 103 10.73 -0.23 -8.62
C THR A 103 9.96 0.12 -7.33
N PRO A 104 8.73 -0.38 -7.14
CA PRO A 104 7.99 -0.14 -5.90
C PRO A 104 8.77 -0.51 -4.64
N GLN A 105 9.54 -1.61 -4.68
CA GLN A 105 10.40 -2.03 -3.57
C GLN A 105 11.45 -0.96 -3.23
N ALA A 106 12.16 -0.43 -4.22
CA ALA A 106 13.19 0.59 -3.99
C ALA A 106 12.60 1.88 -3.41
N VAL A 107 11.40 2.27 -3.86
CA VAL A 107 10.70 3.45 -3.32
C VAL A 107 10.26 3.21 -1.88
N THR A 108 9.61 2.09 -1.59
CA THR A 108 9.20 1.71 -0.23
C THR A 108 10.41 1.67 0.72
N ASP A 109 11.48 1.00 0.34
CA ASP A 109 12.70 0.89 1.16
C ASP A 109 13.39 2.25 1.38
N GLY A 110 13.45 3.07 0.33
CA GLY A 110 14.02 4.41 0.39
C GLY A 110 13.24 5.33 1.34
N LEU A 111 11.90 5.33 1.27
CA LEU A 111 11.06 6.13 2.14
C LEU A 111 11.11 5.65 3.60
N PHE A 112 11.12 4.34 3.86
CA PHE A 112 11.36 3.82 5.21
C PHE A 112 12.77 4.15 5.73
N GLY A 113 13.78 4.07 4.86
CA GLY A 113 15.15 4.47 5.17
C GLY A 113 15.23 5.93 5.62
N ALA A 114 14.62 6.84 4.85
CA ALA A 114 14.56 8.26 5.16
C ALA A 114 13.75 8.53 6.44
N SER A 115 12.60 7.88 6.62
CA SER A 115 11.79 7.95 7.84
C SER A 115 12.63 7.63 9.09
N ARG A 116 13.40 6.53 9.07
CA ARG A 116 14.28 6.13 10.18
C ARG A 116 15.44 7.07 10.40
N ALA A 117 16.02 7.62 9.33
CA ALA A 117 17.09 8.61 9.45
C ALA A 117 16.58 9.83 10.22
N LEU A 118 15.39 10.34 9.86
CA LEU A 118 14.75 11.44 10.57
C LEU A 118 14.40 11.11 12.03
N GLU A 119 13.86 9.92 12.30
CA GLU A 119 13.56 9.48 13.69
C GLU A 119 14.80 9.45 14.59
N ARG A 120 15.96 9.10 14.02
CA ARG A 120 17.22 8.99 14.75
C ARG A 120 18.07 10.27 14.70
N GLY A 121 17.64 11.30 13.97
CA GLY A 121 18.43 12.51 13.75
C GLY A 121 19.68 12.30 12.87
N ASN A 122 19.68 11.26 12.03
CA ASN A 122 20.76 10.94 11.10
C ASN A 122 20.53 11.60 9.73
N GLU A 123 21.60 11.70 8.95
CA GLU A 123 21.51 12.10 7.55
C GLU A 123 20.73 11.07 6.71
N ILE A 124 19.86 11.57 5.81
CA ILE A 124 19.13 10.73 4.87
C ILE A 124 20.08 10.28 3.76
N TYR A 125 20.24 8.97 3.60
CA TYR A 125 20.89 8.37 2.45
C TYR A 125 19.92 8.29 1.25
N LEU A 126 20.33 8.82 0.10
CA LEU A 126 19.59 8.71 -1.15
C LEU A 126 20.22 7.65 -2.05
N PRO A 127 19.54 6.51 -2.30
CA PRO A 127 20.03 5.50 -3.22
C PRO A 127 20.25 6.09 -4.63
N PRO A 128 21.39 5.78 -5.29
CA PRO A 128 21.66 6.25 -6.64
C PRO A 128 20.56 5.83 -7.61
N GLY A 129 20.08 6.77 -8.43
CA GLY A 129 19.06 6.52 -9.46
C GLY A 129 17.63 6.36 -8.94
N LEU A 130 17.37 6.42 -7.63
CA LEU A 130 16.01 6.39 -7.08
C LEU A 130 15.27 7.72 -7.28
N PHE A 131 16.00 8.84 -7.26
CA PHE A 131 15.45 10.18 -7.39
C PHE A 131 16.08 10.89 -8.58
N THR A 132 15.26 11.61 -9.36
CA THR A 132 15.71 12.36 -10.55
C THR A 132 16.59 13.55 -10.14
N GLU A 133 16.22 14.23 -9.06
CA GLU A 133 16.88 15.45 -8.56
C GLU A 133 17.24 15.28 -7.07
N PRO A 134 18.38 14.65 -6.74
CA PRO A 134 18.70 14.25 -5.36
C PRO A 134 18.67 15.40 -4.35
N GLY A 135 19.16 16.60 -4.72
CA GLY A 135 19.15 17.75 -3.83
C GLY A 135 17.74 18.24 -3.49
N GLN A 136 16.83 18.27 -4.47
CA GLN A 136 15.43 18.61 -4.25
C GLN A 136 14.70 17.50 -3.49
N ALA A 137 14.97 16.24 -3.82
CA ALA A 137 14.42 15.09 -3.11
C ALA A 137 14.79 15.14 -1.62
N LEU A 138 16.04 15.43 -1.28
CA LEU A 138 16.48 15.58 0.10
C LEU A 138 15.72 16.67 0.84
N ALA A 139 15.53 17.85 0.23
CA ALA A 139 14.76 18.93 0.84
C ALA A 139 13.31 18.51 1.11
N ARG A 140 12.68 17.82 0.15
CA ARG A 140 11.30 17.32 0.29
C ARG A 140 11.17 16.17 1.26
N LEU A 141 12.19 15.33 1.43
CA LEU A 141 12.20 14.27 2.44
C LEU A 141 12.33 14.86 3.85
N ASN A 142 13.15 15.91 4.04
CA ASN A 142 13.27 16.61 5.32
C ASN A 142 12.00 17.39 5.70
N ALA A 143 11.29 17.93 4.72
CA ALA A 143 10.02 18.63 4.89
C ALA A 143 8.95 18.06 3.93
N PRO A 144 8.36 16.89 4.26
CA PRO A 144 7.40 16.22 3.39
C PRO A 144 6.22 17.13 3.05
N PRO A 145 5.89 17.28 1.75
CA PRO A 145 4.70 18.02 1.35
C PRO A 145 3.44 17.29 1.82
N ASP A 146 2.31 17.97 1.75
CA ASP A 146 1.03 17.32 1.96
C ASP A 146 0.70 16.40 0.80
N LEU A 147 0.10 15.24 1.12
CA LEU A 147 -0.22 14.17 0.19
C LEU A 147 -1.74 13.90 0.22
N PRO A 148 -2.57 14.79 -0.36
CA PRO A 148 -4.03 14.67 -0.28
C PRO A 148 -4.58 13.43 -0.99
N MET A 149 -4.01 13.00 -2.12
CA MET A 149 -4.43 11.77 -2.78
C MET A 149 -4.08 10.53 -1.96
N ALA A 150 -2.87 10.49 -1.37
CA ALA A 150 -2.48 9.42 -0.46
C ALA A 150 -3.38 9.34 0.78
N ARG A 151 -3.72 10.49 1.38
CA ARG A 151 -4.69 10.56 2.49
C ARG A 151 -6.04 9.99 2.08
N ASN A 152 -6.57 10.41 0.93
CA ASN A 152 -7.86 9.92 0.44
C ASN A 152 -7.85 8.41 0.20
N ALA A 153 -6.80 7.90 -0.45
CA ALA A 153 -6.66 6.47 -0.75
C ALA A 153 -6.56 5.63 0.53
N ALA A 154 -5.79 6.08 1.53
CA ALA A 154 -5.68 5.39 2.82
C ALA A 154 -7.04 5.35 3.56
N ASN A 155 -7.77 6.47 3.57
CA ASN A 155 -9.10 6.53 4.18
C ASN A 155 -10.14 5.65 3.45
N LEU A 156 -10.06 5.56 2.12
CA LEU A 156 -10.89 4.63 1.34
C LEU A 156 -10.57 3.17 1.69
N ALA A 157 -9.28 2.82 1.73
CA ALA A 157 -8.85 1.48 2.10
C ALA A 157 -9.27 1.10 3.53
N GLU A 158 -9.24 2.04 4.47
CA GLU A 158 -9.72 1.83 5.84
C GLU A 158 -11.23 1.55 5.89
N ARG A 159 -12.04 2.33 5.17
CA ARG A 159 -13.48 2.09 5.09
C ARG A 159 -13.81 0.71 4.51
N GLU A 160 -13.10 0.31 3.46
CA GLU A 160 -13.27 -1.00 2.85
C GLU A 160 -12.84 -2.14 3.79
N LEU A 161 -11.74 -1.95 4.53
CA LEU A 161 -11.29 -2.91 5.54
C LEU A 161 -12.39 -3.19 6.58
N TYR A 162 -12.99 -2.13 7.14
CA TYR A 162 -14.08 -2.29 8.11
C TYR A 162 -15.34 -2.88 7.48
N ARG A 163 -15.68 -2.52 6.24
CA ARG A 163 -16.83 -3.11 5.52
C ARG A 163 -16.68 -4.61 5.38
N VAL A 164 -15.54 -5.08 4.87
CA VAL A 164 -15.23 -6.50 4.67
C VAL A 164 -15.23 -7.26 5.99
N GLU A 165 -14.67 -6.69 7.05
CA GLU A 165 -14.68 -7.32 8.39
C GLU A 165 -16.08 -7.46 8.97
N SER A 166 -16.91 -6.44 8.81
CA SER A 166 -18.33 -6.46 9.21
C SER A 166 -19.10 -7.55 8.46
N GLU A 167 -18.90 -7.67 7.14
CA GLU A 167 -19.55 -8.69 6.31
C GLU A 167 -19.12 -10.11 6.69
N ARG A 168 -17.82 -10.32 6.97
CA ARG A 168 -17.32 -11.62 7.43
C ARG A 168 -17.87 -12.01 8.80
N THR A 169 -18.00 -11.03 9.71
CA THR A 169 -18.54 -11.28 11.05
C THR A 169 -20.05 -11.54 11.01
N SER A 170 -20.79 -10.85 10.15
CA SER A 170 -22.24 -11.02 9.99
C SER A 170 -22.64 -12.21 9.12
N GLY A 171 -21.80 -12.63 8.17
CA GLY A 171 -22.05 -13.74 7.24
C GLY A 171 -21.55 -15.12 7.70
N GLY A 172 -20.80 -15.18 8.81
CA GLY A 172 -20.08 -16.38 9.29
C GLY A 172 -20.78 -17.21 10.38
N GLY A 173 -22.08 -17.08 10.60
CA GLY A 173 -22.82 -17.86 11.61
C GLY A 173 -23.42 -19.16 11.05
N PRO A 174 -23.01 -20.36 11.49
CA PRO A 174 -23.73 -21.58 11.19
C PRO A 174 -24.95 -21.72 12.12
N GLY A 175 -26.14 -21.89 11.55
CA GLY A 175 -27.28 -22.49 12.26
C GLY A 175 -27.91 -21.68 13.39
N GLY A 176 -28.77 -20.73 13.03
CA GLY A 176 -29.85 -20.24 13.88
C GLY A 176 -31.22 -20.66 13.34
N VAL A 177 -31.44 -21.97 13.16
CA VAL A 177 -32.79 -22.52 12.91
C VAL A 177 -33.29 -23.15 14.20
N GLY A 178 -34.44 -22.68 14.69
CA GLY A 178 -35.20 -23.20 15.83
C GLY A 178 -35.35 -22.12 16.92
N GLY A 179 -36.50 -21.48 17.17
CA GLY A 179 -37.89 -21.92 17.04
C GLY A 179 -38.42 -22.27 18.43
N SER A 180 -39.33 -21.46 18.98
CA SER A 180 -40.44 -21.87 19.87
C SER A 180 -41.10 -20.63 20.48
N GLY A 181 -42.43 -20.60 20.46
CA GLY A 181 -43.26 -19.51 20.95
C GLY A 181 -43.26 -19.35 22.48
N GLY A 182 -43.85 -18.24 22.91
CA GLY A 182 -44.06 -17.89 24.31
C GLY A 182 -45.05 -16.74 24.42
N ALA A 183 -46.28 -17.10 24.74
CA ALA A 183 -47.49 -16.32 24.92
C ALA A 183 -47.40 -14.89 25.48
N HIS A 184 -48.31 -14.07 24.97
CA HIS A 184 -48.93 -12.93 25.65
C HIS A 184 -49.42 -13.30 27.07
N PRO A 185 -49.36 -12.35 27.99
CA PRO A 185 -50.51 -11.98 28.81
C PRO A 185 -51.17 -10.70 28.29
#